data_AF-A0A9E4BK28-F1
#
_entry.id   AF-A0A9E4BK28-F1
#
_cell.length_a   1.000
_cell.length_b   1.000
_cell.length_c   1.000
_cell.angle_alpha   90.00
_cell.angle_beta   90.00
_cell.angle_gamma   90.00
#
_symmetry.space_group_name_H-M   'P 1'
#
loop_
_entity.id
_entity.type
_entity.pdbx_description
1 polymer ?
#
loop_
_entity_poly.entity_id
_entity_poly.type
_entity_poly.pdbx_seq_one_letter_code
_entity_poly.pdbx_strand_id
1 'polypeptide(L)'
;MSPIKPEHTYNLIEVSAVEIAADGSAVVFVQQEINKETMKRESRIVVQSLADGDAVDMATGDTAPRLSADGKTLAFLRPGEDDKKQVWVMPVDGGDARQVTTLPD
;
A
#
# COMPACT_ATOMS: atom_id res chain seq x y z
N MET A 1 -27.17 21.14 -3.48
CA MET A 1 -26.27 19.98 -3.26
C MET A 1 -27.09 18.72 -3.35
N SER A 2 -26.61 17.71 -4.07
CA SER A 2 -27.24 16.39 -4.08
C SER A 2 -27.06 15.70 -2.72
N PRO A 3 -28.06 14.94 -2.22
CA PRO A 3 -27.93 14.24 -0.94
C PRO A 3 -26.88 13.14 -1.02
N ILE A 4 -26.23 12.83 0.11
CA ILE A 4 -25.34 11.67 0.22
C ILE A 4 -26.18 10.38 0.07
N LYS A 5 -25.71 9.44 -0.74
CA LYS A 5 -26.34 8.13 -0.99
C LYS A 5 -25.36 6.99 -0.68
N PRO A 6 -25.84 5.76 -0.42
CA PRO A 6 -24.96 4.60 -0.20
C PRO A 6 -23.94 4.41 -1.33
N GLU A 7 -24.31 4.66 -2.59
CA GLU A 7 -23.41 4.51 -3.75
C GLU A 7 -22.19 5.45 -3.71
N HIS A 8 -22.22 6.52 -2.92
CA HIS A 8 -21.05 7.39 -2.77
C HIS A 8 -19.90 6.71 -2.02
N THR A 9 -20.17 5.62 -1.28
CA THR A 9 -19.12 4.82 -0.63
C THR A 9 -18.12 4.24 -1.63
N TYR A 10 -18.55 3.93 -2.86
CA TYR A 10 -17.67 3.43 -3.91
C TYR A 10 -16.75 4.50 -4.52
N ASN A 11 -16.92 5.76 -4.15
CA ASN A 11 -16.05 6.86 -4.58
C ASN A 11 -15.10 7.30 -3.45
N LEU A 12 -15.13 6.63 -2.30
CA LEU A 12 -14.24 6.93 -1.19
C LEU A 12 -12.87 6.33 -1.47
N ILE A 13 -11.85 7.17 -1.35
CA ILE A 13 -10.46 6.76 -1.29
C ILE A 13 -10.09 6.70 0.19
N GLU A 14 -9.81 5.52 0.69
CA GLU A 14 -9.29 5.32 2.05
C GLU A 14 -7.76 5.40 2.02
N VAL A 15 -7.19 6.23 2.90
CA VAL A 15 -5.74 6.34 3.10
C VAL A 15 -5.41 5.85 4.50
N SER A 16 -4.46 4.94 4.62
CA SER A 16 -4.06 4.32 5.90
C SER A 16 -2.57 3.99 5.94
N ALA A 17 -2.09 3.54 7.11
CA ALA A 17 -0.70 3.09 7.32
C ALA A 17 0.37 4.05 6.79
N VAL A 18 0.19 5.35 7.07
CA VAL A 18 1.06 6.42 6.60
C VAL A 18 2.40 6.40 7.35
N GLU A 19 3.51 6.44 6.62
CA GLU A 19 4.87 6.57 7.13
C GLU A 19 5.63 7.65 6.37
N ILE A 20 6.51 8.38 7.05
CA ILE A 20 7.40 9.37 6.43
C ILE A 20 8.80 8.77 6.39
N ALA A 21 9.49 8.90 5.26
CA ALA A 21 10.90 8.51 5.14
C ALA A 21 11.75 9.28 6.16
N ALA A 22 12.78 8.63 6.73
CA ALA A 22 13.57 9.23 7.81
C ALA A 22 14.29 10.53 7.39
N ASP A 23 14.59 10.69 6.11
CA ASP A 23 15.18 11.90 5.53
C ASP A 23 14.15 12.98 5.17
N GLY A 24 12.85 12.70 5.37
CA GLY A 24 11.73 13.60 5.06
C GLY A 24 11.46 13.77 3.57
N SER A 25 12.04 12.94 2.70
CA SER A 25 11.90 13.09 1.24
C SER A 25 10.57 12.59 0.69
N ALA A 26 9.96 11.60 1.34
CA ALA A 26 8.78 10.91 0.84
C ALA A 26 7.82 10.48 1.96
N VAL A 27 6.57 10.23 1.57
CA VAL A 27 5.55 9.56 2.37
C VAL A 27 5.18 8.23 1.70
N VAL A 28 5.01 7.19 2.51
CA VAL A 28 4.52 5.88 2.07
C VAL A 28 3.18 5.63 2.73
N PHE A 29 2.18 5.20 1.98
CA PHE A 29 0.86 4.94 2.54
C PHE A 29 0.11 3.87 1.74
N VAL A 30 -0.95 3.35 2.33
CA VAL A 30 -1.91 2.48 1.62
C VAL A 30 -3.06 3.34 1.13
N GLN A 31 -3.29 3.32 -0.18
CA GLN A 31 -4.52 3.81 -0.81
C GLN A 31 -5.44 2.63 -1.09
N GLN A 32 -6.71 2.69 -0.68
CA GLN A 32 -7.69 1.64 -0.91
C GLN A 32 -8.97 2.21 -1.51
N GLU A 33 -9.46 1.53 -2.56
CA GLU A 33 -10.70 1.84 -3.25
C GLU A 33 -11.56 0.57 -3.37
N ILE A 34 -12.86 0.75 -3.60
CA ILE A 34 -13.77 -0.38 -3.89
C ILE A 34 -13.96 -0.48 -5.39
N ASN A 35 -13.55 -1.61 -5.97
CA ASN A 35 -13.87 -1.92 -7.35
C ASN A 35 -15.37 -2.20 -7.48
N LYS A 36 -16.06 -1.36 -8.26
CA LYS A 36 -17.54 -1.40 -8.42
C LYS A 36 -18.04 -2.64 -9.16
N GLU A 37 -17.20 -3.28 -9.96
CA GLU A 37 -17.58 -4.48 -10.72
C GLU A 37 -17.43 -5.74 -9.87
N THR A 38 -16.31 -5.85 -9.14
CA THR A 38 -15.98 -7.05 -8.37
C THR A 38 -16.44 -6.98 -6.91
N MET A 39 -16.81 -5.79 -6.43
CA MET A 39 -17.08 -5.48 -5.01
C MET A 39 -15.91 -5.78 -4.07
N LYS A 40 -14.69 -5.95 -4.61
CA LYS A 40 -13.48 -6.16 -3.83
C LYS A 40 -12.84 -4.82 -3.46
N ARG A 41 -12.18 -4.81 -2.31
CA ARG A 41 -11.25 -3.74 -1.94
C ARG A 41 -9.95 -3.95 -2.69
N GLU A 42 -9.48 -2.93 -3.37
CA GLU A 42 -8.18 -2.91 -4.05
C GLU A 42 -7.28 -1.95 -3.28
N SER A 43 -6.22 -2.47 -2.67
CA SER A 43 -5.20 -1.67 -2.01
C SER A 43 -4.01 -1.46 -2.93
N ARG A 44 -3.38 -0.29 -2.82
CA ARG A 44 -2.10 0.05 -3.42
C ARG A 44 -1.19 0.63 -2.34
N ILE A 45 0.05 0.17 -2.27
CA ILE A 45 1.09 0.83 -1.49
C ILE A 45 1.69 1.90 -2.39
N VAL A 46 1.55 3.15 -1.98
CA VAL A 46 1.99 4.34 -2.72
C VAL A 46 3.20 4.93 -2.03
N VAL A 47 4.23 5.27 -2.80
CA VAL A 47 5.35 6.11 -2.36
C VAL A 47 5.20 7.45 -3.09
N GLN A 48 5.07 8.53 -2.33
CA GLN A 48 4.92 9.88 -2.87
C GLN A 48 6.05 10.78 -2.40
N SER A 49 6.72 11.43 -3.36
CA SER A 49 7.69 12.49 -3.12
C SER A 49 7.01 13.70 -2.48
N LEU A 50 7.59 14.21 -1.40
CA LEU A 50 7.10 15.42 -0.73
C LEU A 50 7.60 16.72 -1.39
N ALA A 51 8.57 16.64 -2.29
CA ALA A 51 9.15 17.81 -2.95
C ALA A 51 8.29 18.33 -4.10
N ASP A 52 7.76 17.42 -4.92
CA ASP A 52 7.00 17.71 -6.15
C ASP A 52 5.62 17.05 -6.19
N GLY A 53 5.36 16.07 -5.32
CA GLY A 53 4.09 15.35 -5.26
C GLY A 53 4.02 14.14 -6.19
N ASP A 54 5.10 13.79 -6.88
CA ASP A 54 5.14 12.61 -7.75
C ASP A 54 4.92 11.34 -6.93
N ALA A 55 4.06 10.46 -7.44
CA ALA A 55 3.63 9.25 -6.72
C ALA A 55 3.80 8.00 -7.60
N VAL A 56 4.26 6.92 -6.97
CA VAL A 56 4.45 5.61 -7.61
C VAL A 56 3.70 4.55 -6.81
N ASP A 57 2.90 3.75 -7.51
CA ASP A 57 2.32 2.53 -6.97
C ASP A 57 3.40 1.44 -6.90
N MET A 58 3.81 1.07 -5.69
CA MET A 58 4.87 0.08 -5.46
C MET A 58 4.34 -1.35 -5.45
N ALA A 59 3.11 -1.54 -4.96
CA ALA A 59 2.56 -2.86 -4.73
C ALA A 59 1.01 -2.82 -4.72
N THR A 60 0.36 -3.88 -5.19
CA THR A 60 -1.11 -3.96 -5.31
C THR A 60 -1.64 -5.17 -4.54
N GLY A 61 -2.74 -4.99 -3.79
CA GLY A 61 -3.30 -6.01 -2.90
C GLY A 61 -2.52 -6.20 -1.59
N ASP A 62 -1.46 -5.42 -1.39
CA ASP A 62 -0.56 -5.48 -0.25
C ASP A 62 -0.93 -4.42 0.81
N THR A 63 -0.49 -4.63 2.05
CA THR A 63 -0.86 -3.79 3.21
C THR A 63 0.29 -3.59 4.20
N ALA A 64 0.10 -2.70 5.17
CA ALA A 64 1.02 -2.46 6.29
C ALA A 64 2.48 -2.19 5.87
N PRO A 65 2.74 -1.20 4.99
CA PRO A 65 4.09 -0.82 4.60
C PRO A 65 4.91 -0.36 5.81
N ARG A 66 6.21 -0.68 5.78
CA ARG A 66 7.22 -0.25 6.74
C ARG A 66 8.51 0.09 6.01
N LEU A 67 9.02 1.30 6.19
CA LEU A 67 10.35 1.65 5.68
C LEU A 67 11.46 1.12 6.61
N SER A 68 12.56 0.66 6.02
CA SER A 68 13.79 0.42 6.77
C SER A 68 14.37 1.73 7.30
N ALA A 69 15.14 1.65 8.39
CA ALA A 69 15.73 2.84 9.02
C ALA A 69 16.68 3.62 8.09
N ASP A 70 17.30 2.96 7.12
CA ASP A 70 18.14 3.57 6.09
C ASP A 70 17.35 4.06 4.86
N GLY A 71 16.02 3.88 4.85
CA GLY A 71 15.12 4.33 3.78
C GLY A 71 15.21 3.54 2.47
N LYS A 72 16.00 2.46 2.41
CA LYS A 72 16.28 1.74 1.15
C LYS A 72 15.36 0.58 0.86
N THR A 73 14.71 0.02 1.89
CA THR A 73 13.88 -1.18 1.79
C THR A 73 12.48 -0.90 2.29
N LEU A 74 11.50 -1.33 1.52
CA LEU A 74 10.09 -1.33 1.88
C LEU A 74 9.68 -2.75 2.26
N ALA A 75 9.28 -2.95 3.52
CA ALA A 75 8.63 -4.17 3.99
C ALA A 75 7.10 -4.02 3.94
N PHE A 76 6.37 -5.08 3.65
CA PHE A 76 4.92 -5.07 3.60
C PHE A 76 4.32 -6.47 3.78
N LEU A 77 3.00 -6.53 3.98
CA LEU A 77 2.24 -7.76 4.10
C LEU A 77 1.50 -8.09 2.79
N ARG A 78 1.79 -9.27 2.25
CA ARG A 78 1.14 -9.81 1.05
C ARG A 78 0.27 -11.02 1.41
N PRO A 79 -1.03 -11.03 1.06
CA PRO A 79 -1.87 -12.22 1.26
C PRO A 79 -1.43 -13.37 0.34
N GLY A 80 -1.34 -14.58 0.91
CA GLY A 80 -1.19 -15.83 0.14
C GLY A 80 -2.55 -16.35 -0.37
N GLU A 81 -2.54 -17.52 -1.00
CA GLU A 81 -3.77 -18.15 -1.54
C GLU A 81 -4.82 -18.47 -0.45
N ASP A 82 -4.37 -18.74 0.78
CA ASP A 82 -5.18 -19.03 1.96
C ASP A 82 -5.42 -17.79 2.86
N ASP A 83 -5.13 -16.59 2.34
CA ASP A 83 -5.14 -15.31 3.05
C ASP A 83 -4.15 -15.22 4.23
N LYS A 84 -3.21 -16.18 4.38
CA LYS A 84 -2.12 -16.07 5.34
C LYS A 84 -1.08 -15.07 4.85
N LYS A 85 -1.16 -13.86 5.38
CA LYS A 85 -0.24 -12.78 5.07
C LYS A 85 1.20 -13.14 5.43
N GLN A 86 2.10 -12.91 4.48
CA GLN A 86 3.54 -13.07 4.65
C GLN A 86 4.24 -11.71 4.61
N VAL A 87 5.40 -11.62 5.25
CA VAL A 87 6.27 -10.47 5.12
C VAL A 87 7.05 -10.58 3.81
N TRP A 88 6.96 -9.53 3.01
CA TRP A 88 7.72 -9.32 1.80
C TRP A 88 8.54 -8.04 1.91
N VAL A 89 9.62 -7.97 1.15
CA VAL A 89 10.47 -6.78 1.05
C VAL A 89 10.83 -6.48 -0.39
N MET A 90 10.97 -5.20 -0.72
CA MET A 90 11.47 -4.70 -2.02
C MET A 90 12.32 -3.44 -1.83
N PRO A 91 13.14 -3.04 -2.81
CA PRO A 91 13.80 -1.73 -2.79
C PRO A 91 12.77 -0.59 -2.89
N VAL A 92 13.01 0.53 -2.20
CA VAL A 92 12.09 1.69 -2.17
C VAL A 92 12.06 2.45 -3.50
N ASP A 93 13.14 2.36 -4.28
CA ASP A 93 13.25 2.87 -5.65
C ASP A 93 12.66 1.91 -6.71
N GLY A 94 12.06 0.80 -6.27
CA GLY A 94 11.38 -0.18 -7.11
C GLY A 94 12.21 -1.43 -7.38
N GLY A 95 11.62 -2.38 -8.12
CA GLY A 95 12.22 -3.67 -8.43
C GLY A 95 11.50 -4.84 -7.77
N ASP A 96 12.12 -6.02 -7.82
CA ASP A 96 11.45 -7.26 -7.45
C ASP A 96 11.26 -7.40 -5.94
N ALA A 97 10.04 -7.70 -5.54
CA ALA A 97 9.73 -8.08 -4.17
C ALA A 97 10.15 -9.53 -3.90
N ARG A 98 10.67 -9.78 -2.69
CA ARG A 98 10.98 -11.13 -2.21
C ARG A 98 10.28 -11.42 -0.88
N GLN A 99 9.83 -12.65 -0.73
CA GLN A 99 9.26 -13.16 0.51
C GLN A 99 10.35 -13.37 1.57
N VAL A 100 10.07 -13.07 2.83
CA VAL A 100 11.00 -13.30 3.94
C VAL A 100 10.44 -14.22 5.03
N THR A 101 9.13 -14.40 5.10
CA THR A 101 8.50 -15.38 6.00
C THR A 101 7.65 -16.39 5.24
N THR A 102 7.51 -17.58 5.82
CA THR A 102 6.55 -18.60 5.39
C THR A 102 5.81 -19.09 6.63
N LEU A 103 4.51 -18.83 6.71
CA LEU A 103 3.67 -19.45 7.74
C LEU A 103 3.32 -20.88 7.31
N PRO A 104 3.29 -21.84 8.25
CA PRO A 104 2.86 -23.20 7.96
C PRO A 104 1.36 -23.28 7.66
N ASP A 105 0.96 -24.39 7.04
CA ASP A 105 -0.43 -24.74 6.76
C ASP A 105 -1.26 -25.00 8.02
#